data_AF-A0AAU1EHG2-F1
#
_entry.id   AF-A0AAU1EHG2-F1
#
_cell.length_a   1.000
_cell.length_b   1.000
_cell.length_c   1.000
_cell.angle_alpha   90.00
_cell.angle_beta   90.00
_cell.angle_gamma   90.00
#
_symmetry.space_group_name_H-M   'P 1'
#
loop_
_entity.id
_entity.type
_entity.pdbx_description
1 polymer ?
#
loop_
_entity_poly.entity_id
_entity_poly.type
_entity_poly.pdbx_seq_one_letter_code
_entity_poly.pdbx_strand_id
1 'polypeptide(L)'
;MTEHKKTNEVPRRQFIALSGAIGAATLLTGAGVKGSTARTDDPGPGYGEDSCTCPTPPTSPPGAGQSPCPPTQLQGLCGKPTDNDALWHDVQYCTQGIVPPAPQPKPNCLKTTSNYVVLHGKPETQHNYLLLPSCRITGIECPFLVTSGVANYWNDAWENARSGGSVPVQFPNIGLGINSTSARRFNQLHIHMAGVRASVQRRLQELQSMSRVATHPAQWAANQELITSADGAGDRTYRILLLPNLTQNLFALLDQYVVRPNGLSMAGQMMIVVPKMSATGFAGSFYVLNSDSSLPSGTNTCDRLLVYR
;
A
#
# COMPACT_ATOMS: atom_id res chain seq x y z
N MET A 1 5.11 68.78 23.42
CA MET A 1 5.52 68.38 24.78
C MET A 1 4.26 68.01 25.54
N THR A 2 4.35 67.02 26.44
CA THR A 2 3.29 66.16 27.05
C THR A 2 2.69 65.14 26.06
N GLU A 3 2.49 63.84 26.35
CA GLU A 3 2.46 63.14 27.64
C GLU A 3 2.63 61.60 27.47
N HIS A 4 3.25 61.01 28.49
CA HIS A 4 3.13 59.66 29.06
C HIS A 4 3.07 58.36 28.22
N LYS A 5 4.21 57.66 28.28
CA LYS A 5 4.44 56.21 28.08
C LYS A 5 3.81 55.41 29.22
N LYS A 6 2.89 54.47 28.91
CA LYS A 6 2.44 53.41 29.83
C LYS A 6 2.99 52.06 29.39
N THR A 7 3.85 51.49 30.22
CA THR A 7 4.22 50.07 30.26
C THR A 7 3.14 49.30 31.02
N ASN A 8 2.79 48.09 30.54
CA ASN A 8 2.19 47.05 31.37
C ASN A 8 2.65 45.68 30.86
N GLU A 9 3.45 45.00 31.68
CA GLU A 9 3.77 43.57 31.58
C GLU A 9 2.66 42.69 32.21
N VAL A 10 2.84 41.36 32.02
CA VAL A 10 2.49 40.22 32.91
C VAL A 10 1.28 39.35 32.45
N PRO A 11 1.23 37.99 32.64
CA PRO A 11 2.23 37.00 33.08
C PRO A 11 2.41 35.74 32.18
N ARG A 12 3.53 35.07 32.45
CA ARG A 12 3.93 33.71 32.04
C ARG A 12 3.15 32.64 32.83
N ARG A 13 2.50 31.68 32.17
CA ARG A 13 1.87 30.51 32.83
C ARG A 13 2.83 29.33 32.93
N GLN A 14 3.06 28.88 34.17
CA GLN A 14 3.73 27.63 34.53
C GLN A 14 2.73 26.46 34.37
N PHE A 15 3.19 25.34 33.79
CA PHE A 15 2.49 24.06 33.90
C PHE A 15 3.34 23.08 34.70
N ILE A 16 2.67 22.51 35.69
CA ILE A 16 3.17 21.64 36.75
C ILE A 16 3.40 20.23 36.17
N ALA A 17 4.58 19.67 36.44
CA ALA A 17 4.90 18.26 36.26
C ALA A 17 4.30 17.45 37.42
N LEU A 18 3.56 16.40 37.10
CA LEU A 18 3.12 15.38 38.06
C LEU A 18 3.85 14.06 37.76
N SER A 19 4.77 13.74 38.65
CA SER A 19 5.40 12.42 38.80
C SER A 19 4.43 11.45 39.45
N GLY A 20 4.37 10.21 38.95
CA GLY A 20 3.71 9.08 39.61
C GLY A 20 4.52 7.82 39.35
N ALA A 21 5.01 7.21 40.43
CA ALA A 21 5.92 6.07 40.43
C ALA A 21 5.18 4.72 40.58
N ILE A 22 5.74 3.69 39.92
CA ILE A 22 5.96 2.28 40.33
C ILE A 22 4.77 1.47 40.89
N GLY A 23 4.49 0.34 40.22
CA GLY A 23 3.73 -0.79 40.75
C GLY A 23 4.17 -2.10 40.09
N ALA A 24 4.37 -3.13 40.91
CA ALA A 24 5.25 -4.27 40.72
C ALA A 24 4.76 -5.40 39.77
N ALA A 25 5.74 -6.21 39.36
CA ALA A 25 5.61 -7.47 38.64
C ALA A 25 4.89 -8.56 39.45
N THR A 26 4.18 -9.44 38.75
CA THR A 26 3.94 -10.82 39.19
C THR A 26 4.13 -11.77 38.00
N LEU A 27 5.15 -12.61 38.12
CA LEU A 27 5.38 -13.83 37.36
C LEU A 27 4.52 -14.94 37.97
N LEU A 28 3.79 -15.69 37.16
CA LEU A 28 3.32 -17.03 37.51
C LEU A 28 3.56 -17.97 36.31
N THR A 29 4.54 -18.84 36.52
CA THR A 29 4.83 -20.04 35.76
C THR A 29 3.78 -21.12 36.04
N GLY A 30 3.43 -21.90 35.03
CA GLY A 30 2.56 -23.07 35.17
C GLY A 30 2.73 -23.99 33.98
N ALA A 31 3.57 -25.00 34.14
CA ALA A 31 3.93 -26.00 33.16
C ALA A 31 2.86 -27.09 33.01
N GLY A 32 2.67 -27.56 31.77
CA GLY A 32 2.53 -28.95 31.34
C GLY A 32 1.41 -29.82 31.91
N VAL A 33 0.65 -30.49 31.02
CA VAL A 33 0.54 -31.95 30.97
C VAL A 33 0.13 -32.36 29.54
N LYS A 34 0.94 -33.23 28.93
CA LYS A 34 0.60 -34.04 27.75
C LYS A 34 -0.34 -35.16 28.20
N GLY A 35 -1.45 -35.35 27.50
CA GLY A 35 -2.29 -36.55 27.60
C GLY A 35 -2.49 -37.15 26.23
N SER A 36 -1.69 -38.16 25.89
CA SER A 36 -1.98 -39.13 24.84
C SER A 36 -2.76 -40.28 25.46
N THR A 37 -3.89 -40.65 24.88
CA THR A 37 -4.39 -42.04 24.90
C THR A 37 -5.11 -42.33 23.60
N ALA A 38 -4.62 -43.36 22.92
CA ALA A 38 -5.19 -43.98 21.74
C ALA A 38 -6.18 -45.11 22.11
N ARG A 39 -6.83 -45.64 21.07
CA ARG A 39 -7.70 -46.84 20.96
C ARG A 39 -9.19 -46.52 21.19
N THR A 40 -10.12 -47.07 20.43
CA THR A 40 -10.22 -48.43 19.88
C THR A 40 -10.95 -48.49 18.53
N ASP A 41 -10.56 -49.48 17.72
CA ASP A 41 -11.23 -49.99 16.52
C ASP A 41 -12.63 -50.56 16.80
N ASP A 42 -13.51 -50.49 15.79
CA ASP A 42 -14.65 -51.40 15.61
C ASP A 42 -14.91 -51.60 14.09
N PRO A 43 -15.20 -52.80 13.56
CA PRO A 43 -15.19 -53.07 12.12
C PRO A 43 -16.58 -53.29 11.49
N GLY A 44 -16.70 -52.85 10.23
CA GLY A 44 -17.51 -53.50 9.17
C GLY A 44 -18.65 -52.65 8.58
N PRO A 45 -19.27 -53.09 7.46
CA PRO A 45 -18.79 -53.95 6.37
C PRO A 45 -18.71 -53.21 5.01
N GLY A 46 -18.07 -53.87 4.04
CA GLY A 46 -17.62 -53.27 2.79
C GLY A 46 -18.69 -52.93 1.75
N TYR A 47 -18.28 -52.04 0.85
CA TYR A 47 -18.84 -51.84 -0.47
C TYR A 47 -17.70 -51.54 -1.46
N GLY A 48 -17.64 -52.37 -2.52
CA GLY A 48 -17.24 -52.01 -3.88
C GLY A 48 -15.85 -51.42 -4.11
N GLU A 49 -14.93 -52.27 -4.60
CA GLU A 49 -13.82 -51.83 -5.44
C GLU A 49 -14.37 -51.16 -6.71
N ASP A 50 -14.08 -49.88 -6.91
CA ASP A 50 -13.99 -49.26 -8.23
C ASP A 50 -12.83 -48.25 -8.20
N SER A 51 -11.69 -48.72 -8.70
CA SER A 51 -10.44 -47.97 -8.79
C SER A 51 -10.52 -46.91 -9.90
N CYS A 52 -10.96 -45.71 -9.55
CA CYS A 52 -10.74 -44.51 -10.36
C CYS A 52 -9.48 -43.78 -9.89
N THR A 53 -8.33 -44.08 -10.50
CA THR A 53 -7.11 -43.30 -10.31
C THR A 53 -7.23 -41.95 -11.01
N CYS A 54 -7.62 -40.91 -10.27
CA CYS A 54 -7.39 -39.53 -10.68
C CYS A 54 -5.88 -39.22 -10.60
N PRO A 55 -5.25 -38.62 -11.62
CA PRO A 55 -3.87 -38.14 -11.50
C PRO A 55 -3.82 -37.08 -10.39
N THR A 56 -3.03 -37.31 -9.35
CA THR A 56 -2.70 -36.28 -8.38
C THR A 56 -1.87 -35.20 -9.07
N PRO A 57 -2.25 -33.91 -9.00
CA PRO A 57 -1.39 -32.85 -9.50
C PRO A 57 -0.09 -32.85 -8.67
N PRO A 58 1.08 -32.57 -9.29
CA PRO A 58 2.33 -32.54 -8.55
C PRO A 58 2.26 -31.45 -7.47
N THR A 59 2.27 -31.88 -6.21
CA THR A 59 2.40 -31.00 -5.05
C THR A 59 3.84 -30.50 -4.98
N SER A 60 4.14 -29.42 -5.70
CA SER A 60 5.35 -28.64 -5.42
C SER A 60 5.22 -27.94 -4.07
N PRO A 61 6.26 -27.93 -3.22
CA PRO A 61 6.25 -27.19 -1.96
C PRO A 61 5.99 -25.69 -2.21
N PRO A 62 5.28 -24.97 -1.32
CA PRO A 62 5.15 -23.53 -1.44
C PRO A 62 6.51 -22.88 -1.17
N GLY A 63 7.10 -22.23 -2.18
CA GLY A 63 8.12 -21.19 -1.93
C GLY A 63 9.56 -21.48 -2.36
N ALA A 64 9.87 -22.57 -3.06
CA ALA A 64 11.20 -22.75 -3.66
C ALA A 64 11.10 -22.79 -5.18
N GLY A 65 11.42 -21.66 -5.85
CA GLY A 65 11.68 -21.63 -7.29
C GLY A 65 10.82 -20.69 -8.14
N GLN A 66 9.90 -19.90 -7.58
CA GLN A 66 9.18 -18.88 -8.36
C GLN A 66 10.05 -17.63 -8.52
N SER A 67 10.31 -17.25 -9.77
CA SER A 67 11.02 -16.01 -10.12
C SER A 67 10.31 -14.80 -9.50
N PRO A 68 11.03 -13.85 -8.88
CA PRO A 68 10.45 -12.62 -8.35
C PRO A 68 9.95 -11.66 -9.46
N CYS A 69 10.35 -11.92 -10.71
CA CYS A 69 9.96 -11.15 -11.88
C CYS A 69 8.93 -11.88 -12.75
N PRO A 70 8.10 -11.14 -13.52
CA PRO A 70 7.18 -11.74 -14.48
C PRO A 70 7.91 -12.70 -15.42
N PRO A 71 7.37 -13.92 -15.66
CA PRO A 71 7.97 -14.87 -16.58
C PRO A 71 7.83 -14.36 -18.03
N THR A 72 8.67 -14.87 -18.94
CA THR A 72 8.76 -14.41 -20.35
C THR A 72 7.41 -14.37 -21.06
N GLN A 73 6.52 -15.31 -20.77
CA GLN A 73 5.17 -15.41 -21.33
C GLN A 73 4.30 -14.18 -21.00
N LEU A 74 4.55 -13.51 -19.88
CA LEU A 74 3.83 -12.30 -19.47
C LEU A 74 4.45 -11.01 -20.00
N GLN A 75 5.59 -11.04 -20.70
CA GLN A 75 6.24 -9.82 -21.18
C GLN A 75 5.37 -8.99 -22.13
N GLY A 76 4.45 -9.63 -22.88
CA GLY A 76 3.49 -8.91 -23.73
C GLY A 76 2.47 -8.08 -22.93
N LEU A 77 2.24 -8.40 -21.65
CA LEU A 77 1.27 -7.76 -20.77
C LEU A 77 1.93 -6.93 -19.66
N CYS A 78 3.15 -7.30 -19.27
CA CYS A 78 3.89 -6.73 -18.14
C CYS A 78 5.13 -5.93 -18.57
N GLY A 79 5.42 -5.87 -19.87
CA GLY A 79 6.59 -5.19 -20.41
C GLY A 79 7.79 -6.11 -20.57
N LYS A 80 8.70 -5.73 -21.46
CA LYS A 80 9.93 -6.45 -21.77
C LYS A 80 11.12 -5.77 -21.08
N PRO A 81 12.14 -6.52 -20.62
CA PRO A 81 13.36 -5.94 -20.07
C PRO A 81 14.09 -4.96 -21.02
N THR A 82 13.81 -5.04 -22.32
CA THR A 82 14.35 -4.17 -23.37
C THR A 82 13.49 -2.93 -23.67
N ASP A 83 12.40 -2.71 -22.94
CA ASP A 83 11.52 -1.56 -23.16
C ASP A 83 12.26 -0.24 -22.88
N ASN A 84 11.95 0.79 -23.67
CA ASN A 84 12.50 2.13 -23.51
C ASN A 84 11.58 2.97 -22.62
N ASP A 85 11.77 2.90 -21.30
CA ASP A 85 11.04 3.71 -20.32
C ASP A 85 12.01 4.36 -19.33
N ALA A 86 11.82 5.65 -19.04
CA ALA A 86 12.74 6.41 -18.21
C ALA A 86 12.87 5.85 -16.78
N LEU A 87 11.75 5.48 -16.15
CA LEU A 87 11.81 4.89 -14.81
C LEU A 87 12.39 3.47 -14.85
N TRP A 88 12.16 2.72 -15.93
CA TRP A 88 12.82 1.42 -16.10
C TRP A 88 14.35 1.56 -16.23
N HIS A 89 14.84 2.54 -16.99
CA HIS A 89 16.28 2.84 -17.07
C HIS A 89 16.85 3.19 -15.69
N ASP A 90 16.10 3.93 -14.87
CA ASP A 90 16.52 4.24 -13.51
C ASP A 90 16.61 2.98 -12.64
N VAL A 91 15.65 2.05 -12.75
CA VAL A 91 15.70 0.76 -12.07
C VAL A 91 16.92 -0.06 -12.52
N GLN A 92 17.17 -0.14 -13.83
CA GLN A 92 18.33 -0.86 -14.39
C GLN A 92 19.65 -0.27 -13.92
N TYR A 93 19.75 1.06 -13.82
CA TYR A 93 20.92 1.70 -13.22
C TYR A 93 21.10 1.28 -11.76
N CYS A 94 20.05 1.40 -10.94
CA CYS A 94 20.13 1.12 -9.50
C CYS A 94 20.36 -0.37 -9.17
N THR A 95 19.96 -1.29 -10.05
CA THR A 95 20.05 -2.74 -9.82
C THR A 95 21.19 -3.42 -10.57
N GLN A 96 21.57 -2.90 -11.75
CA GLN A 96 22.52 -3.54 -12.67
C GLN A 96 23.67 -2.62 -13.09
N GLY A 97 23.64 -1.33 -12.73
CA GLY A 97 24.64 -0.35 -13.12
C GLY A 97 24.57 0.09 -14.59
N ILE A 98 23.49 -0.27 -15.31
CA ILE A 98 23.28 0.14 -16.71
C ILE A 98 22.98 1.63 -16.74
N VAL A 99 23.86 2.41 -17.38
CA VAL A 99 23.72 3.88 -17.45
C VAL A 99 22.52 4.25 -18.33
N PRO A 100 21.59 5.10 -17.85
CA PRO A 100 20.47 5.58 -18.66
C PRO A 100 20.95 6.30 -19.94
N PRO A 101 20.22 6.16 -21.06
CA PRO A 101 20.57 6.86 -22.28
C PRO A 101 20.40 8.38 -22.13
N ALA A 102 21.31 9.16 -22.73
CA ALA A 102 21.18 10.61 -22.76
C ALA A 102 19.84 11.03 -23.44
N PRO A 103 19.19 12.11 -22.97
CA PRO A 103 19.65 13.10 -22.00
C PRO A 103 19.28 12.78 -20.54
N GLN A 104 18.85 11.56 -20.22
CA GLN A 104 18.44 11.21 -18.85
C GLN A 104 19.65 11.22 -17.90
N PRO A 105 19.60 11.96 -16.77
CA PRO A 105 20.65 11.92 -15.77
C PRO A 105 20.64 10.59 -15.02
N LYS A 106 21.76 10.24 -14.40
CA LYS A 106 21.81 9.10 -13.47
C LYS A 106 20.89 9.39 -12.27
N PRO A 107 20.02 8.46 -11.85
CA PRO A 107 19.16 8.66 -10.70
C PRO A 107 19.96 8.57 -9.40
N ASN A 108 19.43 9.17 -8.33
CA ASN A 108 19.87 8.90 -6.97
C ASN A 108 19.08 7.72 -6.39
N CYS A 109 19.75 6.57 -6.22
CA CYS A 109 19.15 5.35 -5.70
C CYS A 109 19.08 5.40 -4.17
N LEU A 110 17.95 5.85 -3.61
CA LEU A 110 17.78 6.05 -2.17
C LEU A 110 17.74 4.72 -1.38
N LYS A 111 17.18 3.69 -2.01
CA LYS A 111 17.19 2.31 -1.50
C LYS A 111 17.18 1.35 -2.67
N THR A 112 18.00 0.30 -2.59
CA THR A 112 17.97 -0.84 -3.52
C THR A 112 17.84 -2.12 -2.72
N THR A 113 16.97 -3.02 -3.17
CA THR A 113 16.81 -4.38 -2.65
C THR A 113 16.71 -5.36 -3.81
N SER A 114 16.58 -6.66 -3.53
CA SER A 114 16.30 -7.65 -4.57
C SER A 114 14.93 -7.46 -5.23
N ASN A 115 13.96 -6.83 -4.55
CA ASN A 115 12.56 -6.76 -4.98
C ASN A 115 12.15 -5.38 -5.52
N TYR A 116 12.78 -4.31 -5.03
CA TYR A 116 12.38 -2.94 -5.35
C TYR A 116 13.53 -1.96 -5.21
N VAL A 117 13.35 -0.79 -5.82
CA VAL A 117 14.15 0.42 -5.63
C VAL A 117 13.28 1.57 -5.14
N VAL A 118 13.87 2.50 -4.39
CA VAL A 118 13.22 3.77 -4.02
C VAL A 118 14.01 4.93 -4.62
N LEU A 119 13.29 5.82 -5.28
CA LEU A 119 13.82 7.01 -5.96
C LEU A 119 13.06 8.26 -5.50
N HIS A 120 13.59 9.44 -5.82
CA HIS A 120 12.79 10.67 -5.71
C HIS A 120 11.68 10.71 -6.76
N GLY A 121 10.50 11.16 -6.35
CA GLY A 121 9.49 11.65 -7.27
C GLY A 121 9.89 13.03 -7.82
N LYS A 122 9.11 13.54 -8.79
CA LYS A 122 9.29 14.90 -9.32
C LYS A 122 8.06 15.76 -8.97
N PRO A 123 8.25 16.98 -8.41
CA PRO A 123 9.53 17.58 -8.00
C PRO A 123 10.17 16.83 -6.82
N GLU A 124 11.49 16.94 -6.67
CA GLU A 124 12.21 16.29 -5.57
C GLU A 124 11.95 17.08 -4.27
N THR A 125 11.22 16.45 -3.34
CA THR A 125 10.96 17.00 -2.00
C THR A 125 11.17 15.91 -0.95
N GLN A 126 11.18 16.27 0.34
CA GLN A 126 11.33 15.32 1.44
C GLN A 126 10.08 14.45 1.70
N HIS A 127 9.05 14.62 0.89
CA HIS A 127 7.77 13.91 0.98
C HIS A 127 7.26 13.52 -0.41
N ASN A 128 8.15 13.31 -1.39
CA ASN A 128 7.77 12.81 -2.71
C ASN A 128 8.81 11.83 -3.20
N TYR A 129 8.49 10.54 -3.03
CA TYR A 129 9.33 9.43 -3.46
C TYR A 129 8.51 8.45 -4.30
N LEU A 130 9.19 7.54 -4.97
CA LEU A 130 8.61 6.47 -5.75
C LEU A 130 9.22 5.14 -5.28
N LEU A 131 8.39 4.14 -5.01
CA LEU A 131 8.83 2.75 -4.93
C LEU A 131 8.55 2.06 -6.27
N LEU A 132 9.55 1.42 -6.86
CA LEU A 132 9.45 0.71 -8.12
C LEU A 132 9.96 -0.72 -7.96
N PRO A 133 9.32 -1.74 -8.56
CA PRO A 133 9.87 -3.09 -8.60
C PRO A 133 11.25 -3.11 -9.24
N SER A 134 12.13 -4.01 -8.77
CA SER A 134 13.42 -4.32 -9.41
C SER A 134 13.23 -5.04 -10.76
N CYS A 135 12.05 -5.63 -10.94
CA CYS A 135 11.61 -6.30 -12.15
C CYS A 135 10.88 -5.34 -13.11
N ARG A 136 10.94 -5.66 -14.40
CA ARG A 136 10.11 -5.00 -15.41
C ARG A 136 8.64 -5.35 -15.18
N ILE A 137 7.85 -4.37 -14.77
CA ILE A 137 6.39 -4.46 -14.62
C ILE A 137 5.83 -3.15 -15.15
N THR A 138 4.99 -3.16 -16.19
CA THR A 138 4.49 -1.94 -16.83
C THR A 138 3.68 -1.06 -15.88
N GLY A 139 2.81 -1.69 -15.09
CA GLY A 139 1.89 -0.98 -14.23
C GLY A 139 0.87 -1.90 -13.58
N ILE A 140 -0.17 -1.31 -12.99
CA ILE A 140 -1.24 -2.00 -12.25
C ILE A 140 -1.99 -3.06 -13.09
N GLU A 141 -1.98 -2.93 -14.42
CA GLU A 141 -2.59 -3.85 -15.38
C GLU A 141 -1.85 -5.17 -15.55
N CYS A 142 -0.59 -5.26 -15.11
CA CYS A 142 0.21 -6.47 -15.30
C CYS A 142 -0.37 -7.64 -14.48
N PRO A 143 -0.79 -8.76 -15.10
CA PRO A 143 -1.43 -9.86 -14.39
C PRO A 143 -0.50 -10.58 -13.41
N PHE A 144 0.82 -10.38 -13.50
CA PHE A 144 1.77 -10.90 -12.49
C PHE A 144 1.47 -10.37 -11.08
N LEU A 145 0.91 -9.16 -10.97
CA LEU A 145 0.62 -8.52 -9.68
C LEU A 145 -0.40 -9.24 -8.81
N VAL A 146 -1.14 -10.21 -9.36
CA VAL A 146 -2.12 -11.03 -8.62
C VAL A 146 -1.72 -12.50 -8.52
N THR A 147 -0.50 -12.84 -8.93
CA THR A 147 0.02 -14.21 -8.83
C THR A 147 0.61 -14.50 -7.45
N SER A 148 0.73 -15.78 -7.09
CA SER A 148 1.50 -16.20 -5.93
C SER A 148 2.98 -15.85 -6.14
N GLY A 149 3.66 -15.35 -5.12
CA GLY A 149 5.10 -15.09 -5.15
C GLY A 149 5.51 -13.68 -5.54
N VAL A 150 4.58 -12.82 -5.98
CA VAL A 150 4.88 -11.38 -6.15
C VAL A 150 5.18 -10.74 -4.80
N ALA A 151 6.21 -9.87 -4.76
CA ALA A 151 6.51 -9.09 -3.56
C ALA A 151 5.35 -8.16 -3.19
N ASN A 152 5.15 -7.93 -1.89
CA ASN A 152 4.11 -7.03 -1.42
C ASN A 152 4.59 -5.57 -1.44
N TYR A 153 4.58 -4.97 -2.62
CA TYR A 153 5.04 -3.60 -2.84
C TYR A 153 4.30 -2.54 -2.00
N TRP A 154 3.06 -2.80 -1.59
CA TRP A 154 2.31 -1.90 -0.71
C TRP A 154 2.87 -1.88 0.71
N ASN A 155 3.18 -3.06 1.25
CA ASN A 155 3.85 -3.17 2.53
C ASN A 155 5.27 -2.59 2.46
N ASP A 156 6.02 -2.89 1.39
CA ASP A 156 7.35 -2.33 1.19
C ASP A 156 7.32 -0.79 1.12
N ALA A 157 6.33 -0.22 0.41
CA ALA A 157 6.19 1.24 0.33
C ALA A 157 5.89 1.86 1.70
N TRP A 158 5.03 1.22 2.49
CA TRP A 158 4.75 1.68 3.85
C TRP A 158 5.97 1.61 4.77
N GLU A 159 6.72 0.51 4.75
CA GLU A 159 7.91 0.33 5.60
C GLU A 159 9.03 1.32 5.26
N ASN A 160 9.11 1.77 4.02
CA ASN A 160 10.02 2.86 3.65
C ASN A 160 9.48 4.22 4.09
N ALA A 161 8.21 4.51 3.80
CA ALA A 161 7.62 5.84 3.97
C ALA A 161 7.33 6.23 5.42
N ARG A 162 7.05 5.27 6.30
CA ARG A 162 6.68 5.54 7.71
C ARG A 162 7.82 6.20 8.49
N SER A 163 7.47 6.85 9.60
CA SER A 163 8.48 7.34 10.54
C SER A 163 9.42 6.21 10.99
N GLY A 164 10.73 6.48 10.94
CA GLY A 164 11.78 5.49 11.20
C GLY A 164 12.04 4.48 10.06
N GLY A 165 11.35 4.62 8.92
CA GLY A 165 11.62 3.84 7.70
C GLY A 165 12.92 4.25 7.00
N SER A 166 13.32 3.51 5.97
CA SER A 166 14.57 3.77 5.24
C SER A 166 14.56 5.08 4.43
N VAL A 167 13.39 5.45 3.88
CA VAL A 167 13.20 6.69 3.11
C VAL A 167 11.90 7.34 3.59
N PRO A 168 11.91 7.93 4.80
CA PRO A 168 10.69 8.40 5.45
C PRO A 168 10.11 9.61 4.71
N VAL A 169 8.80 9.59 4.50
CA VAL A 169 8.03 10.72 4.00
C VAL A 169 7.90 11.74 5.14
N GLN A 170 8.55 12.90 4.98
CA GLN A 170 8.50 13.98 5.96
C GLN A 170 7.25 14.83 5.76
N PHE A 171 6.10 14.30 6.19
CA PHE A 171 4.81 14.98 6.13
C PHE A 171 3.87 14.48 7.25
N PRO A 172 2.95 15.32 7.79
CA PRO A 172 2.07 14.90 8.89
C PRO A 172 1.15 13.72 8.56
N ASN A 173 0.73 13.59 7.31
CA ASN A 173 -0.07 12.46 6.83
C ASN A 173 0.60 11.87 5.59
N ILE A 174 0.70 10.55 5.53
CA ILE A 174 1.33 9.84 4.42
C ILE A 174 0.24 9.31 3.49
N GLY A 175 0.48 9.32 2.20
CA GLY A 175 -0.30 8.62 1.19
C GLY A 175 0.61 7.76 0.33
N LEU A 176 0.18 6.52 0.09
CA LEU A 176 0.82 5.61 -0.86
C LEU A 176 -0.13 5.46 -2.04
N GLY A 177 0.27 5.82 -3.26
CA GLY A 177 -0.66 5.91 -4.39
C GLY A 177 -0.15 5.26 -5.65
N ILE A 178 -1.04 4.72 -6.46
CA ILE A 178 -0.74 4.29 -7.83
C ILE A 178 -1.82 4.78 -8.79
N ASN A 179 -1.37 5.31 -9.92
CA ASN A 179 -2.21 5.78 -11.00
C ASN A 179 -2.60 4.64 -11.96
N SER A 180 -3.77 4.78 -12.59
CA SER A 180 -4.17 3.89 -13.68
C SER A 180 -3.27 4.06 -14.92
N THR A 181 -3.45 3.18 -15.91
CA THR A 181 -2.77 3.29 -17.21
C THR A 181 -3.01 4.64 -17.88
N SER A 182 -4.25 5.15 -17.81
CA SER A 182 -4.65 6.38 -18.49
C SER A 182 -4.13 7.67 -17.84
N ALA A 183 -3.62 7.59 -16.61
CA ALA A 183 -3.26 8.76 -15.82
C ALA A 183 -1.80 8.78 -15.34
N ARG A 184 -0.98 7.82 -15.77
CA ARG A 184 0.45 7.81 -15.52
C ARG A 184 1.23 8.28 -16.74
N ARG A 185 2.44 8.79 -16.50
CA ARG A 185 3.37 9.21 -17.56
C ARG A 185 4.34 8.11 -17.98
N PHE A 186 4.76 7.28 -17.02
CA PHE A 186 5.79 6.27 -17.21
C PHE A 186 5.17 4.88 -17.13
N ASN A 187 5.74 3.96 -17.92
CA ASN A 187 5.30 2.59 -18.08
C ASN A 187 6.20 1.62 -17.35
N GLN A 188 6.64 1.99 -16.15
CA GLN A 188 7.19 1.11 -15.13
C GLN A 188 6.35 1.31 -13.87
N LEU A 189 5.92 0.22 -13.22
CA LEU A 189 5.12 0.27 -11.99
C LEU A 189 5.83 1.14 -10.96
N HIS A 190 5.11 2.12 -10.43
CA HIS A 190 5.60 2.97 -9.36
C HIS A 190 4.47 3.26 -8.37
N ILE A 191 4.76 3.09 -7.08
CA ILE A 191 3.92 3.54 -5.98
C ILE A 191 4.48 4.88 -5.51
N HIS A 192 3.69 5.94 -5.63
CA HIS A 192 3.96 7.24 -5.04
C HIS A 192 3.97 7.09 -3.53
N MET A 193 5.04 7.53 -2.88
CA MET A 193 5.14 7.67 -1.44
C MET A 193 5.23 9.15 -1.12
N ALA A 194 4.11 9.75 -0.74
CA ALA A 194 4.04 11.20 -0.61
C ALA A 194 3.21 11.68 0.58
N GLY A 195 3.24 13.00 0.82
CA GLY A 195 2.30 13.63 1.73
C GLY A 195 0.86 13.48 1.22
N VAL A 196 -0.11 13.36 2.12
CA VAL A 196 -1.55 13.45 1.80
C VAL A 196 -2.17 14.60 2.61
N ARG A 197 -3.20 15.23 2.05
CA ARG A 197 -3.82 16.40 2.70
C ARG A 197 -4.50 16.03 4.02
N ALA A 198 -4.41 16.94 5.01
CA ALA A 198 -5.09 16.78 6.29
C ALA A 198 -6.63 16.71 6.15
N SER A 199 -7.21 17.37 5.14
CA SER A 199 -8.64 17.26 4.83
C SER A 199 -9.06 15.84 4.46
N VAL A 200 -8.21 15.10 3.74
CA VAL A 200 -8.46 13.70 3.37
C VAL A 200 -8.48 12.82 4.62
N GLN A 201 -7.49 12.97 5.50
CA GLN A 201 -7.44 12.24 6.77
C GLN A 201 -8.68 12.50 7.64
N ARG A 202 -9.08 13.77 7.81
CA ARG A 202 -10.30 14.13 8.56
C ARG A 202 -11.55 13.51 7.94
N ARG A 203 -11.71 13.64 6.62
CA ARG A 203 -12.87 13.09 5.90
C ARG A 203 -12.98 11.58 6.06
N LEU A 204 -11.87 10.85 5.98
CA LEU A 204 -11.85 9.39 6.17
C LEU A 204 -12.25 8.99 7.59
N GLN A 205 -11.81 9.75 8.60
CA GLN A 205 -12.19 9.52 9.99
C GLN A 205 -13.67 9.83 10.26
N GLU A 206 -14.19 10.92 9.68
CA GLU A 206 -15.62 11.25 9.71
C GLU A 206 -16.45 10.11 9.08
N LEU A 207 -16.09 9.66 7.88
CA LEU A 207 -16.74 8.54 7.20
C LEU A 207 -16.71 7.26 8.03
N GLN A 208 -15.57 6.96 8.67
CA GLN A 208 -15.46 5.82 9.58
C GLN A 208 -16.41 5.97 10.77
N SER A 209 -16.49 7.15 11.40
CA SER A 209 -17.37 7.39 12.56
C SER A 209 -18.85 7.23 12.22
N MET A 210 -19.22 7.52 10.96
CA MET A 210 -20.56 7.30 10.41
C MET A 210 -20.81 5.87 9.91
N SER A 211 -19.87 4.93 10.10
CA SER A 211 -19.93 3.56 9.56
C SER A 211 -20.07 3.51 8.03
N ARG A 212 -19.45 4.47 7.32
CA ARG A 212 -19.48 4.60 5.85
C ARG A 212 -18.23 4.04 5.15
N VAL A 213 -17.36 3.35 5.89
CA VAL A 213 -16.17 2.69 5.36
C VAL A 213 -16.36 1.19 5.46
N ALA A 214 -16.06 0.43 4.39
CA ALA A 214 -16.11 -1.02 4.43
C ALA A 214 -15.12 -1.54 5.47
N THR A 215 -15.53 -2.52 6.28
CA THR A 215 -14.64 -3.20 7.24
C THR A 215 -14.31 -4.63 6.81
N HIS A 216 -14.99 -5.13 5.77
CA HIS A 216 -14.68 -6.38 5.10
C HIS A 216 -14.47 -6.18 3.59
N PRO A 217 -13.49 -6.86 2.96
CA PRO A 217 -13.22 -6.72 1.52
C PRO A 217 -14.44 -6.98 0.62
N ALA A 218 -15.33 -7.89 1.00
CA ALA A 218 -16.57 -8.18 0.25
C ALA A 218 -17.53 -6.98 0.14
N GLN A 219 -17.39 -5.99 1.02
CA GLN A 219 -18.21 -4.76 1.00
C GLN A 219 -17.54 -3.64 0.17
N TRP A 220 -16.25 -3.79 -0.15
CA TRP A 220 -15.43 -2.70 -0.70
C TRP A 220 -16.03 -2.09 -1.97
N ALA A 221 -16.51 -2.91 -2.90
CA ALA A 221 -17.09 -2.45 -4.16
C ALA A 221 -18.29 -1.51 -3.99
N ALA A 222 -19.10 -1.74 -2.95
CA ALA A 222 -20.35 -1.02 -2.69
C ALA A 222 -20.17 0.23 -1.82
N ASN A 223 -19.11 0.30 -1.00
CA ASN A 223 -18.84 1.42 -0.11
C ASN A 223 -18.22 2.62 -0.83
N GLN A 224 -19.05 3.35 -1.57
CA GLN A 224 -18.65 4.49 -2.39
C GLN A 224 -18.91 5.83 -1.68
N GLU A 225 -17.88 6.66 -1.62
CA GLU A 225 -17.88 7.90 -0.85
C GLU A 225 -17.21 9.05 -1.60
N LEU A 226 -17.70 10.26 -1.36
CA LEU A 226 -17.15 11.49 -1.92
C LEU A 226 -16.02 12.04 -1.04
N ILE A 227 -14.89 12.34 -1.67
CA ILE A 227 -13.76 13.03 -1.08
C ILE A 227 -13.37 14.19 -1.99
N THR A 228 -13.23 15.38 -1.39
CA THR A 228 -12.84 16.60 -2.09
C THR A 228 -11.43 16.52 -2.65
N SER A 229 -11.30 16.79 -3.95
CA SER A 229 -10.01 16.80 -4.63
C SER A 229 -9.20 18.05 -4.32
N ALA A 230 -7.88 17.89 -4.35
CA ALA A 230 -6.90 18.96 -4.19
C ALA A 230 -6.84 19.97 -5.34
N ASP A 231 -7.21 19.54 -6.54
CA ASP A 231 -6.99 20.23 -7.81
C ASP A 231 -8.13 21.18 -8.19
N GLY A 232 -9.10 21.39 -7.29
CA GLY A 232 -10.29 22.19 -7.57
C GLY A 232 -11.28 21.52 -8.53
N ALA A 233 -11.04 20.28 -8.96
CA ALA A 233 -11.92 19.54 -9.88
C ALA A 233 -13.17 18.96 -9.20
N GLY A 234 -13.53 19.46 -8.01
CA GLY A 234 -14.66 18.99 -7.21
C GLY A 234 -14.42 17.67 -6.48
N ASP A 235 -15.48 17.17 -5.86
CA ASP A 235 -15.47 15.90 -5.16
C ASP A 235 -15.35 14.73 -6.14
N ARG A 236 -14.63 13.68 -5.73
CA ARG A 236 -14.49 12.44 -6.49
C ARG A 236 -14.96 11.26 -5.67
N THR A 237 -15.47 10.26 -6.37
CA THR A 237 -16.01 9.05 -5.75
C THR A 237 -14.92 8.00 -5.58
N TYR A 238 -14.82 7.46 -4.38
CA TYR A 238 -13.87 6.42 -4.01
C TYR A 238 -14.61 5.28 -3.31
N ARG A 239 -14.20 4.04 -3.62
CA ARG A 239 -14.52 2.85 -2.84
C ARG A 239 -13.56 2.76 -1.66
N ILE A 240 -14.06 2.70 -0.42
CA ILE A 240 -13.20 2.79 0.77
C ILE A 240 -13.29 1.52 1.62
N LEU A 241 -12.13 0.91 1.88
CA LEU A 241 -11.94 -0.24 2.76
C LEU A 241 -10.98 0.10 3.90
N LEU A 242 -11.33 -0.27 5.12
CA LEU A 242 -10.45 -0.19 6.29
C LEU A 242 -9.75 -1.55 6.49
N LEU A 243 -8.43 -1.53 6.55
CA LEU A 243 -7.61 -2.71 6.85
C LEU A 243 -6.78 -2.51 8.12
N PRO A 244 -6.54 -3.56 8.92
CA PRO A 244 -5.70 -3.47 10.12
C PRO A 244 -4.19 -3.43 9.81
N ASN A 245 -3.80 -3.90 8.63
CA ASN A 245 -2.40 -3.95 8.18
C ASN A 245 -2.33 -4.04 6.65
N LEU A 246 -1.11 -4.05 6.11
CA LEU A 246 -0.84 -4.22 4.69
C LEU A 246 -0.17 -5.56 4.38
N THR A 247 -0.33 -6.60 5.20
CA THR A 247 0.34 -7.90 4.96
C THR A 247 -0.21 -8.62 3.73
N GLN A 248 -1.44 -8.33 3.34
CA GLN A 248 -2.05 -8.83 2.11
C GLN A 248 -1.64 -7.98 0.90
N ASN A 249 -1.48 -8.63 -0.25
CA ASN A 249 -1.25 -7.94 -1.51
C ASN A 249 -2.53 -7.22 -1.96
N LEU A 250 -2.53 -5.88 -1.89
CA LEU A 250 -3.71 -5.08 -2.24
C LEU A 250 -4.10 -5.16 -3.72
N PHE A 251 -3.17 -5.47 -4.64
CA PHE A 251 -3.54 -5.68 -6.04
C PHE A 251 -4.42 -6.91 -6.21
N ALA A 252 -4.09 -8.01 -5.53
CA ALA A 252 -4.92 -9.21 -5.51
C ALA A 252 -6.27 -8.96 -4.83
N LEU A 253 -6.28 -8.19 -3.73
CA LEU A 253 -7.52 -7.83 -3.03
C LEU A 253 -8.45 -7.00 -3.93
N LEU A 254 -7.90 -6.00 -4.63
CA LEU A 254 -8.64 -5.17 -5.57
C LEU A 254 -9.20 -6.01 -6.73
N ASP A 255 -8.37 -6.88 -7.32
CA ASP A 255 -8.77 -7.76 -8.41
C ASP A 255 -9.94 -8.67 -8.01
N GLN A 256 -9.82 -9.31 -6.84
CA GLN A 256 -10.79 -10.27 -6.33
C GLN A 256 -12.13 -9.64 -5.93
N TYR A 257 -12.11 -8.50 -5.24
CA TYR A 257 -13.30 -7.95 -4.59
C TYR A 257 -13.94 -6.78 -5.34
N VAL A 258 -13.22 -6.14 -6.26
CA VAL A 258 -13.75 -5.01 -7.03
C VAL A 258 -13.73 -5.30 -8.52
N VAL A 259 -12.59 -5.72 -9.08
CA VAL A 259 -12.44 -5.75 -10.54
C VAL A 259 -13.19 -6.90 -11.19
N ARG A 260 -12.88 -8.16 -10.82
CA ARG A 260 -13.50 -9.34 -11.44
C ARG A 260 -15.02 -9.40 -11.24
N PRO A 261 -15.57 -9.18 -10.02
CA PRO A 261 -17.01 -9.31 -9.82
C PRO A 261 -17.83 -8.27 -10.59
N ASN A 262 -17.22 -7.14 -10.94
CA ASN A 262 -17.89 -6.04 -11.63
C ASN A 262 -17.51 -5.94 -13.12
N GLY A 263 -16.78 -6.93 -13.66
CA GLY A 263 -16.37 -6.93 -15.08
C GLY A 263 -15.47 -5.76 -15.48
N LEU A 264 -14.71 -5.21 -14.52
CA LEU A 264 -13.81 -4.08 -14.75
C LEU A 264 -12.44 -4.57 -15.23
N SER A 265 -11.55 -3.63 -15.52
CA SER A 265 -10.14 -3.90 -15.83
C SER A 265 -9.23 -3.28 -14.78
N MET A 266 -8.20 -4.04 -14.34
CA MET A 266 -7.12 -3.52 -13.48
C MET A 266 -6.44 -2.30 -14.11
N ALA A 267 -6.36 -2.23 -15.44
CA ALA A 267 -5.73 -1.12 -16.15
C ALA A 267 -6.41 0.24 -15.94
N GLY A 268 -7.72 0.23 -15.67
CA GLY A 268 -8.52 1.42 -15.39
C GLY A 268 -8.52 1.84 -13.92
N GLN A 269 -7.96 1.01 -13.03
CA GLN A 269 -8.01 1.27 -11.60
C GLN A 269 -6.90 2.19 -11.16
N MET A 270 -7.20 3.05 -10.19
CA MET A 270 -6.21 3.67 -9.33
C MET A 270 -6.42 3.20 -7.89
N MET A 271 -5.38 3.31 -7.07
CA MET A 271 -5.49 3.00 -5.64
C MET A 271 -4.63 3.94 -4.81
N ILE A 272 -5.13 4.31 -3.63
CA ILE A 272 -4.37 5.07 -2.64
C ILE A 272 -4.63 4.54 -1.24
N VAL A 273 -3.55 4.37 -0.48
CA VAL A 273 -3.55 3.93 0.91
C VAL A 273 -3.19 5.11 1.80
N VAL A 274 -4.04 5.39 2.78
CA VAL A 274 -3.84 6.43 3.78
C VAL A 274 -3.79 5.78 5.16
N PRO A 275 -2.63 5.75 5.85
CA PRO A 275 -2.55 5.30 7.22
C PRO A 275 -3.42 6.17 8.11
N LYS A 276 -4.21 5.57 8.98
CA LYS A 276 -5.01 6.30 9.96
C LYS A 276 -4.07 6.94 10.98
N MET A 277 -4.05 8.26 11.02
CA MET A 277 -3.26 9.04 11.98
C MET A 277 -4.15 9.57 13.10
N SER A 278 -3.66 9.49 14.33
CA SER A 278 -4.24 10.11 15.52
C SER A 278 -3.29 11.19 16.07
N ALA A 279 -3.70 11.88 17.14
CA ALA A 279 -2.83 12.84 17.81
C ALA A 279 -1.52 12.23 18.34
N THR A 280 -1.48 10.92 18.59
CA THR A 280 -0.29 10.19 19.06
C THR A 280 0.49 9.50 17.93
N GLY A 281 0.08 9.68 16.67
CA GLY A 281 0.69 9.05 15.50
C GLY A 281 -0.16 7.95 14.88
N PHE A 282 0.49 7.00 14.22
CA PHE A 282 -0.18 5.91 13.49
C PHE A 282 -1.10 5.09 14.40
N ALA A 283 -2.37 4.94 14.01
CA ALA A 283 -3.43 4.33 14.80
C ALA A 283 -3.72 2.87 14.39
N GLY A 284 -2.75 2.16 13.82
CA GLY A 284 -2.84 0.72 13.58
C GLY A 284 -3.84 0.28 12.51
N SER A 285 -4.20 1.16 11.57
CA SER A 285 -5.11 0.82 10.46
C SER A 285 -4.89 1.70 9.25
N PHE A 286 -5.35 1.23 8.09
CA PHE A 286 -5.17 1.86 6.80
C PHE A 286 -6.51 2.01 6.10
N TYR A 287 -6.78 3.20 5.56
CA TYR A 287 -7.84 3.39 4.58
C TYR A 287 -7.27 3.07 3.19
N VAL A 288 -7.83 2.08 2.52
CA VAL A 288 -7.53 1.73 1.12
C VAL A 288 -8.66 2.25 0.26
N LEU A 289 -8.34 3.22 -0.60
CA LEU A 289 -9.27 3.86 -1.51
C LEU A 289 -8.98 3.39 -2.92
N ASN A 290 -10.02 3.03 -3.66
CA ASN A 290 -9.95 2.73 -5.09
C ASN A 290 -10.95 3.61 -5.86
N SER A 291 -10.59 3.99 -7.07
CA SER A 291 -11.49 4.68 -8.00
C SER A 291 -11.17 4.27 -9.43
N ASP A 292 -12.12 4.52 -10.33
CA ASP A 292 -11.97 4.35 -11.77
C ASP A 292 -13.08 5.13 -12.49
N SER A 293 -13.00 5.22 -13.82
CA SER A 293 -13.94 6.00 -14.64
C SER A 293 -15.36 5.43 -14.72
N SER A 294 -15.61 4.20 -14.26
CA SER A 294 -16.96 3.62 -14.21
C SER A 294 -17.81 4.21 -13.07
N LEU A 295 -17.17 4.84 -12.07
CA LEU A 295 -17.88 5.47 -10.96
C LEU A 295 -18.42 6.85 -11.37
N PRO A 296 -19.61 7.26 -10.88
CA PRO A 296 -20.06 8.64 -10.98
C PRO A 296 -19.02 9.57 -10.34
N SER A 297 -18.51 10.56 -11.08
CA SER A 297 -17.41 11.42 -10.63
C SER A 297 -16.16 10.64 -10.17
N GLY A 298 -15.91 9.47 -10.75
CA GLY A 298 -14.71 8.68 -10.51
C GLY A 298 -13.44 9.37 -10.97
N THR A 299 -12.30 8.76 -10.63
CA THR A 299 -10.99 9.27 -11.02
C THR A 299 -9.99 8.16 -11.24
N ASN A 300 -9.04 8.43 -12.13
CA ASN A 300 -8.05 7.47 -12.60
C ASN A 300 -6.64 7.74 -12.04
N THR A 301 -6.51 8.71 -11.12
CA THR A 301 -5.22 9.11 -10.51
C THR A 301 -5.36 9.41 -9.01
N CYS A 302 -4.36 8.98 -8.24
CA CYS A 302 -4.21 9.30 -6.81
C CYS A 302 -3.66 10.71 -6.55
N ASP A 303 -3.13 11.39 -7.58
CA ASP A 303 -2.48 12.71 -7.47
C ASP A 303 -3.43 13.79 -6.93
N ARG A 304 -4.74 13.56 -7.02
CA ARG A 304 -5.78 14.44 -6.47
C ARG A 304 -5.81 14.50 -4.96
N LEU A 305 -5.23 13.51 -4.26
CA LEU A 305 -5.19 13.48 -2.80
C LEU A 305 -3.77 13.75 -2.26
N LEU A 306 -2.76 13.45 -3.07
CA LEU A 306 -1.35 13.61 -2.71
C LEU A 306 -0.87 15.06 -2.79
N VAL A 307 0.18 15.34 -2.04
CA VAL A 307 0.88 16.63 -1.97
C VAL A 307 2.33 16.37 -2.34
N TYR A 308 2.79 17.03 -3.39
CA TYR A 308 4.15 16.87 -3.92
C TYR A 308 5.02 18.12 -3.72
N ARG A 309 4.43 19.23 -3.26
CA ARG A 309 5.07 20.53 -3.07
C ARG A 309 4.67 21.11 -1.72
#